data_AF-A0A139ATE6-F1
#
_entry.id   AF-A0A139ATE6-F1
#
_cell.length_a   1.000
_cell.length_b   1.000
_cell.length_c   1.000
_cell.angle_alpha   90.00
_cell.angle_beta   90.00
_cell.angle_gamma   90.00
#
_symmetry.space_group_name_H-M   'P 1'
#
loop_
_entity.id
_entity.type
_entity.pdbx_description
1 polymer ?
#
loop_
_entity_poly.entity_id
_entity_poly.type
_entity_poly.pdbx_seq_one_letter_code
_entity_poly.pdbx_strand_id
1 'polypeptide(L)'
;MSIHYVGEVLPTKIVCRHGELECFNNAVQLCVRHVYNEQSAGTNLSPNGWFNFVTCISDWDSLLNVQKPEGPGIVENCVRKTGIADFKGATEEIFKCSEGAEGHALLEGSVRTTISRGVTKSCTVHVNRKQRCIFDGGRMYQCSPDSEPASFVRTICQEWGGSSEICHKTN
;
A
#
# COMPACT_ATOMS: atom_id res chain seq x y z
N MET A 1 2.25 -3.93 -9.19
CA MET A 1 1.14 -3.24 -8.46
C MET A 1 1.72 -2.05 -7.71
N SER A 2 0.97 -0.97 -7.52
CA SER A 2 1.41 0.21 -6.77
C SER A 2 0.28 0.72 -5.87
N ILE A 3 0.61 1.14 -4.64
CA ILE A 3 -0.29 1.80 -3.70
C ILE A 3 0.23 3.21 -3.49
N HIS A 4 -0.69 4.18 -3.46
CA HIS A 4 -0.42 5.57 -3.20
C HIS A 4 -1.43 6.13 -2.20
N TYR A 5 -1.03 7.13 -1.42
CA TYR A 5 -1.84 7.66 -0.33
C TYR A 5 -2.51 8.98 -0.72
N VAL A 6 -3.72 9.19 -0.22
CA VAL A 6 -4.49 10.41 -0.43
C VAL A 6 -4.19 11.38 0.70
N GLY A 7 -3.93 12.64 0.35
CA GLY A 7 -3.65 13.70 1.29
C GLY A 7 -3.54 15.05 0.57
N GLU A 8 -3.00 16.03 1.28
CA GLU A 8 -2.73 17.36 0.77
C GLU A 8 -1.24 17.69 0.96
N VAL A 9 -0.66 18.39 0.01
CA VAL A 9 0.72 18.89 0.10
C VAL A 9 0.67 20.38 0.38
N LEU A 10 1.11 20.77 1.56
CA LEU A 10 1.31 22.17 1.96
C LEU A 10 2.81 22.52 1.85
N PRO A 11 3.18 23.81 1.83
CA PRO A 11 4.58 24.21 1.65
C PRO A 11 5.58 23.61 2.67
N THR A 12 5.12 23.29 3.88
CA THR A 12 5.97 22.82 4.97
C THR A 12 5.58 21.44 5.52
N LYS A 13 4.49 20.84 5.04
CA LYS A 13 4.01 19.55 5.55
C LYS A 13 3.05 18.85 4.61
N ILE A 14 2.89 17.55 4.84
CA ILE A 14 1.86 16.73 4.21
C ILE A 14 0.72 16.58 5.22
N VAL A 15 -0.51 16.69 4.75
CA VAL A 15 -1.71 16.50 5.59
C VAL A 15 -2.43 15.25 5.12
N CYS A 16 -2.48 14.23 5.96
CA CYS A 16 -3.23 13.01 5.71
C CYS A 16 -4.67 13.14 6.25
N ARG A 17 -5.60 12.36 5.69
CA ARG A 17 -7.04 12.47 5.96
C ARG A 17 -7.42 12.17 7.42
N HIS A 18 -6.62 11.36 8.12
CA HIS A 18 -6.83 10.89 9.48
C HIS A 18 -5.73 11.36 10.45
N GLY A 19 -4.99 12.42 10.07
CA GLY A 19 -4.00 13.08 10.93
C GLY A 19 -2.59 12.49 10.86
N GLU A 20 -1.72 12.96 11.76
CA GLU A 20 -0.27 12.69 11.73
C GLU A 20 0.07 11.20 11.87
N LEU A 21 -0.70 10.44 12.65
CA LEU A 21 -0.45 9.01 12.79
C LEU A 21 -0.69 8.25 11.48
N GLU A 22 -1.70 8.63 10.70
CA GLU A 22 -1.89 8.07 9.36
C GLU A 22 -0.72 8.44 8.45
N CYS A 23 -0.23 9.68 8.52
CA CYS A 23 0.95 10.09 7.76
C CYS A 23 2.17 9.24 8.11
N PHE A 24 2.43 9.04 9.39
CA PHE A 24 3.52 8.19 9.85
C PHE A 24 3.38 6.75 9.33
N ASN A 25 2.21 6.14 9.48
CA ASN A 25 1.98 4.76 9.01
C ASN A 25 2.04 4.63 7.48
N ASN A 26 1.62 5.65 6.73
CA ASN A 26 1.80 5.70 5.28
C ASN A 26 3.28 5.80 4.91
N ALA A 27 4.06 6.62 5.64
CA ALA A 27 5.51 6.70 5.47
C ALA A 27 6.20 5.37 5.76
N VAL A 28 5.81 4.65 6.83
CA VAL A 28 6.30 3.30 7.13
C VAL A 28 6.06 2.34 5.98
N GLN A 29 4.83 2.27 5.43
CA GLN A 29 4.53 1.40 4.30
C GLN A 29 5.34 1.76 3.04
N LEU A 30 5.65 3.05 2.82
CA LEU A 30 6.49 3.49 1.71
C LEU A 30 7.97 3.18 1.93
N CYS A 31 8.48 3.40 3.13
CA CYS A 31 9.85 3.09 3.53
C CYS A 31 10.12 1.58 3.49
N VAL A 32 9.16 0.75 3.89
CA VAL A 32 9.24 -0.70 3.70
C VAL A 32 9.37 -1.05 2.22
N ARG A 33 8.60 -0.40 1.33
CA ARG A 33 8.73 -0.61 -0.11
C ARG A 33 10.11 -0.21 -0.62
N HIS A 34 10.61 0.92 -0.13
CA HIS A 34 11.90 1.47 -0.51
C HIS A 34 13.03 0.52 -0.12
N VAL A 35 13.16 0.19 1.18
CA VAL A 35 14.14 -0.77 1.70
C VAL A 35 14.00 -2.13 1.01
N TYR A 36 12.77 -2.62 0.85
CA TYR A 36 12.54 -3.89 0.15
C TYR A 36 13.05 -3.84 -1.29
N ASN A 37 12.78 -2.78 -2.06
CA ASN A 37 13.25 -2.67 -3.44
C ASN A 37 14.78 -2.53 -3.53
N GLU A 38 15.41 -1.81 -2.62
CA GLU A 38 16.86 -1.65 -2.58
C GLU A 38 17.56 -2.97 -2.27
N GLN A 39 17.07 -3.70 -1.27
CA GLN A 39 17.72 -4.92 -0.79
C GLN A 39 17.30 -6.19 -1.54
N SER A 40 16.16 -6.19 -2.25
CA SER A 40 15.74 -7.31 -3.08
C SER A 40 16.44 -7.39 -4.44
N ALA A 41 17.17 -6.35 -4.84
CA ALA A 41 17.88 -6.30 -6.11
C ALA A 41 18.90 -7.46 -6.22
N GLY A 42 18.67 -8.37 -7.17
CA GLY A 42 19.55 -9.53 -7.42
C GLY A 42 19.33 -10.72 -6.47
N THR A 43 18.23 -10.72 -5.70
CA THR A 43 17.86 -11.81 -4.79
C THR A 43 16.68 -12.64 -5.33
N ASN A 44 16.42 -13.81 -4.74
CA ASN A 44 15.27 -14.67 -5.05
C ASN A 44 14.02 -14.34 -4.22
N LEU A 45 13.91 -13.12 -3.69
CA LEU A 45 12.79 -12.76 -2.81
C LEU A 45 11.47 -12.67 -3.58
N SER A 46 10.38 -13.04 -2.89
CA SER A 46 9.03 -12.98 -3.45
C SER A 46 8.68 -11.54 -3.84
N PRO A 47 8.30 -11.25 -5.10
CA PRO A 47 8.02 -9.88 -5.57
C PRO A 47 6.87 -9.20 -4.82
N ASN A 48 6.16 -9.94 -3.97
CA ASN A 48 5.03 -9.47 -3.17
C ASN A 48 5.41 -9.15 -1.71
N GLY A 49 6.68 -9.23 -1.30
CA GLY A 49 7.12 -9.04 0.09
C GLY A 49 6.57 -7.74 0.72
N TRP A 50 6.69 -6.63 0.00
CA TRP A 50 6.09 -5.36 0.43
C TRP A 50 4.55 -5.40 0.52
N PHE A 51 3.86 -5.99 -0.44
CA PHE A 51 2.39 -6.08 -0.38
C PHE A 51 1.93 -6.95 0.78
N ASN A 52 2.63 -8.05 1.04
CA ASN A 52 2.37 -8.92 2.20
C ASN A 52 2.57 -8.15 3.52
N PHE A 53 3.50 -7.19 3.56
CA PHE A 53 3.66 -6.30 4.70
C PHE A 53 2.46 -5.38 4.86
N VAL A 54 2.01 -4.75 3.78
CA VAL A 54 0.82 -3.87 3.80
C VAL A 54 -0.41 -4.65 4.28
N THR A 55 -0.66 -5.86 3.77
CA THR A 55 -1.77 -6.68 4.25
C THR A 55 -1.62 -7.07 5.71
N CYS A 56 -0.40 -7.43 6.15
CA CYS A 56 -0.14 -7.75 7.55
C CYS A 56 -0.49 -6.58 8.48
N ILE A 57 -0.04 -5.36 8.16
CA ILE A 57 -0.33 -4.20 9.04
C ILE A 57 -1.80 -3.76 8.95
N SER A 58 -2.46 -3.97 7.81
CA SER A 58 -3.90 -3.70 7.65
C SER A 58 -4.80 -4.71 8.38
N ASP A 59 -4.42 -5.99 8.45
CA ASP A 59 -5.19 -7.02 9.17
C ASP A 59 -5.19 -6.77 10.69
N TRP A 60 -4.11 -6.19 11.23
CA TRP A 60 -4.02 -5.84 12.65
C TRP A 60 -4.97 -4.74 13.08
N ASP A 61 -5.30 -3.82 12.18
CA ASP A 61 -6.29 -2.75 12.41
C ASP A 61 -7.71 -3.32 12.61
N SER A 62 -7.98 -4.52 12.08
CA SER A 62 -9.30 -5.18 12.12
C SER A 62 -9.51 -6.12 13.32
N LEU A 63 -8.43 -6.61 13.96
CA LEU A 63 -8.52 -7.74 14.89
C LEU A 63 -8.59 -7.38 16.38
N LEU A 64 -8.28 -6.15 16.79
CA LEU A 64 -8.00 -5.93 18.21
C LEU A 64 -8.89 -4.96 19.00
N ASN A 65 -9.64 -4.01 18.44
CA ASN A 65 -10.27 -2.96 19.28
C ASN A 65 -9.27 -2.31 20.28
N VAL A 66 -7.97 -2.48 20.03
CA VAL A 66 -6.87 -1.92 20.81
C VAL A 66 -6.54 -0.63 20.10
N GLN A 67 -6.32 0.42 20.89
CA GLN A 67 -5.73 1.68 20.45
C GLN A 67 -4.75 1.42 19.31
N LYS A 68 -4.97 2.12 18.19
CA LYS A 68 -4.04 2.51 17.14
C LYS A 68 -2.68 1.80 17.22
N PRO A 69 -2.18 1.15 16.15
CA PRO A 69 -0.88 0.49 16.15
C PRO A 69 0.23 1.54 16.37
N GLU A 70 0.52 1.83 17.64
CA GLU A 70 1.51 2.80 18.07
C GLU A 70 2.66 1.98 18.63
N GLY A 71 3.63 1.66 17.78
CA GLY A 71 4.95 1.25 18.23
C GLY A 71 5.70 0.24 17.35
N PRO A 72 7.02 0.10 17.60
CA PRO A 72 7.93 -0.75 16.83
C PRO A 72 7.47 -2.20 16.67
N GLY A 73 6.77 -2.75 17.68
CA GLY A 73 6.44 -4.18 17.75
C GLY A 73 5.56 -4.71 16.61
N ILE A 74 4.62 -3.93 16.07
CA ILE A 74 3.75 -4.38 14.97
C ILE A 74 4.52 -4.36 13.65
N VAL A 75 5.26 -3.28 13.39
CA VAL A 75 6.11 -3.16 12.20
C VAL A 75 7.15 -4.27 12.19
N GLU A 76 7.85 -4.50 13.30
CA GLU A 76 8.82 -5.59 13.46
C GLU A 76 8.20 -6.96 13.20
N ASN A 77 7.00 -7.22 13.73
CA ASN A 77 6.32 -8.49 13.53
C ASN A 77 5.94 -8.71 12.06
N CYS A 78 5.43 -7.69 11.37
CA CYS A 78 5.09 -7.78 9.96
C CYS A 78 6.34 -7.86 9.07
N VAL A 79 7.43 -7.15 9.39
CA VAL A 79 8.74 -7.27 8.72
C VAL A 79 9.26 -8.71 8.83
N ARG A 80 9.15 -9.34 10.01
CA ARG A 80 9.55 -10.74 10.20
C ARG A 80 8.69 -11.73 9.41
N LYS A 81 7.37 -11.53 9.37
CA LYS A 81 6.44 -12.44 8.67
C LYS A 81 6.58 -12.42 7.14
N THR A 82 7.20 -11.38 6.59
CA THR A 82 7.21 -11.11 5.15
C THR A 82 8.55 -11.39 4.48
N GLY A 83 9.53 -11.91 5.24
CA GLY A 83 10.90 -12.14 4.75
C GLY A 83 11.74 -10.88 4.68
N ILE A 84 11.20 -9.73 5.08
CA ILE A 84 11.93 -8.45 5.12
C ILE A 84 12.95 -8.47 6.27
N ALA A 85 12.72 -9.22 7.35
CA ALA A 85 13.69 -9.34 8.44
C ALA A 85 15.01 -10.05 8.07
N ASP A 86 15.05 -10.74 6.93
CA ASP A 86 16.29 -11.38 6.43
C ASP A 86 17.34 -10.34 6.02
N PHE A 87 16.89 -9.10 5.82
CA PHE A 87 17.70 -7.92 5.61
C PHE A 87 18.26 -7.40 6.94
N LYS A 88 19.59 -7.42 7.06
CA LYS A 88 20.28 -6.95 8.25
C LYS A 88 19.96 -5.48 8.51
N GLY A 89 19.38 -5.18 9.67
CA GLY A 89 19.07 -3.80 10.08
C GLY A 89 17.78 -3.23 9.50
N ALA A 90 16.97 -4.02 8.76
CA ALA A 90 15.81 -3.50 8.04
C ALA A 90 14.83 -2.71 8.89
N THR A 91 14.50 -3.19 10.10
CA THR A 91 13.60 -2.47 11.00
C THR A 91 14.13 -1.08 11.34
N GLU A 92 15.42 -0.97 11.69
CA GLU A 92 16.06 0.30 12.04
C GLU A 92 16.09 1.25 10.84
N GLU A 93 16.44 0.74 9.66
CA GLU A 93 16.41 1.51 8.41
C GLU A 93 15.01 2.00 8.05
N ILE A 94 13.98 1.15 8.23
CA ILE A 94 12.58 1.52 8.01
C ILE A 94 12.17 2.65 8.94
N PHE A 95 12.47 2.58 10.24
CA PHE A 95 12.11 3.65 11.19
C PHE A 95 12.88 4.94 10.90
N LYS A 96 14.18 4.84 10.65
CA LYS A 96 15.02 5.98 10.27
C LYS A 96 14.49 6.68 9.00
N CYS A 97 14.08 5.90 7.99
CA CYS A 97 13.45 6.44 6.79
C CYS A 97 12.13 7.12 7.14
N SER A 98 11.26 6.45 7.91
CA SER A 98 9.88 6.89 8.18
C SER A 98 9.80 8.19 8.99
N GLU A 99 10.73 8.38 9.92
CA GLU A 99 10.86 9.58 10.75
C GLU A 99 11.66 10.70 10.07
N GLY A 100 12.38 10.38 8.99
CA GLY A 100 13.33 11.25 8.33
C GLY A 100 12.79 11.97 7.09
N ALA A 101 13.68 12.76 6.48
CA ALA A 101 13.40 13.49 5.24
C ALA A 101 13.06 12.55 4.07
N GLU A 102 13.58 11.33 4.08
CA GLU A 102 13.32 10.32 3.04
C GLU A 102 11.87 9.84 3.06
N GLY A 103 11.35 9.45 4.23
CA GLY A 103 9.94 9.09 4.40
C GLY A 103 9.02 10.25 4.05
N HIS A 104 9.40 11.48 4.41
CA HIS A 104 8.67 12.68 4.00
C HIS A 104 8.62 12.82 2.47
N ALA A 105 9.75 12.73 1.78
CA ALA A 105 9.82 12.85 0.33
C ALA A 105 9.05 11.73 -0.40
N LEU A 106 9.15 10.48 0.12
CA LEU A 106 8.39 9.35 -0.39
C LEU A 106 6.88 9.57 -0.25
N LEU A 107 6.42 10.05 0.91
CA LEU A 107 5.02 10.36 1.17
C LEU A 107 4.54 11.51 0.29
N GLU A 108 5.34 12.56 0.13
CA GLU A 108 5.00 13.69 -0.74
C GLU A 108 4.82 13.24 -2.18
N GLY A 109 5.77 12.45 -2.71
CA GLY A 109 5.68 11.89 -4.06
C GLY A 109 4.45 10.98 -4.23
N SER A 110 4.10 10.22 -3.19
CA SER A 110 2.90 9.39 -3.16
C SER A 110 1.61 10.22 -3.24
N VAL A 111 1.49 11.28 -2.44
CA VAL A 111 0.35 12.20 -2.45
C VAL A 111 0.27 12.99 -3.76
N ARG A 112 1.39 13.47 -4.29
CA ARG A 112 1.41 14.12 -5.62
C ARG A 112 0.94 13.18 -6.72
N THR A 113 1.23 11.88 -6.60
CA THR A 113 0.72 10.88 -7.54
C THR A 113 -0.80 10.75 -7.48
N THR A 114 -1.42 10.77 -6.30
CA THR A 114 -2.89 10.73 -6.20
C THR A 114 -3.53 12.02 -6.69
N ILE A 115 -2.95 13.18 -6.36
CA ILE A 115 -3.39 14.50 -6.85
C ILE A 115 -3.37 14.56 -8.39
N SER A 116 -2.25 14.20 -9.02
CA SER A 116 -2.10 14.23 -10.49
C SER A 116 -3.07 13.29 -11.22
N ARG A 117 -3.60 12.28 -10.53
CA ARG A 117 -4.61 11.35 -11.05
C ARG A 117 -6.05 11.75 -10.70
N GLY A 118 -6.25 12.88 -10.01
CA GLY A 118 -7.57 13.33 -9.57
C GLY A 118 -8.19 12.44 -8.48
N VAL A 119 -7.38 11.65 -7.77
CA VAL A 119 -7.86 10.72 -6.73
C VAL A 119 -7.99 11.47 -5.41
N THR A 120 -9.22 11.65 -4.94
CA THR A 120 -9.53 12.37 -3.70
C THR A 120 -10.09 11.49 -2.59
N LYS A 121 -10.46 10.24 -2.90
CA LYS A 121 -11.08 9.28 -1.98
C LYS A 121 -10.31 7.97 -1.93
N SER A 122 -10.17 7.43 -0.73
CA SER A 122 -9.60 6.10 -0.50
C SER A 122 -10.72 5.11 -0.22
N CYS A 123 -10.68 3.87 -0.73
CA CYS A 123 -9.75 3.29 -1.69
C CYS A 123 -10.28 3.47 -3.12
N THR A 124 -9.50 4.12 -4.00
CA THR A 124 -9.80 4.19 -5.45
C THR A 124 -8.93 3.19 -6.20
N VAL A 125 -9.55 2.19 -6.81
CA VAL A 125 -8.82 1.14 -7.53
C VAL A 125 -8.75 1.46 -9.02
N HIS A 126 -7.57 1.33 -9.61
CA HIS A 126 -7.36 1.45 -11.05
C HIS A 126 -6.81 0.14 -11.63
N VAL A 127 -7.36 -0.29 -12.76
CA VAL A 127 -6.83 -1.42 -13.55
C VAL A 127 -6.55 -0.90 -14.96
N ASN A 128 -5.35 -1.17 -15.49
CA ASN A 128 -4.87 -0.61 -16.76
C ASN A 128 -5.14 0.92 -16.90
N ARG A 129 -4.81 1.69 -15.84
CA ARG A 129 -5.03 3.14 -15.74
C ARG A 129 -6.48 3.62 -15.77
N LYS A 130 -7.48 2.73 -15.78
CA LYS A 130 -8.90 3.08 -15.71
C LYS A 130 -9.42 2.91 -14.29
N GLN A 131 -10.17 3.90 -13.78
CA GLN A 131 -10.83 3.80 -12.48
C GLN A 131 -11.85 2.65 -12.52
N ARG A 132 -11.75 1.74 -11.57
CA ARG A 132 -12.61 0.56 -11.48
C ARG A 132 -13.75 0.75 -10.50
N CYS A 133 -13.44 1.26 -9.31
CA CYS A 133 -14.39 1.47 -8.21
C CYS A 133 -13.73 2.30 -7.11
N ILE A 134 -14.55 3.04 -6.36
CA ILE A 134 -14.16 3.77 -5.16
C ILE A 134 -14.86 3.12 -3.96
N PHE A 135 -14.10 2.70 -2.95
CA PHE A 135 -14.61 2.15 -1.70
C PHE A 135 -14.27 3.08 -0.54
N ASP A 136 -15.21 3.89 -0.10
CA ASP A 136 -14.98 4.98 0.87
C ASP A 136 -16.08 4.99 1.93
N GLY A 137 -15.70 5.01 3.21
CA GLY A 137 -16.64 5.00 4.34
C GLY A 137 -17.62 3.81 4.34
N GLY A 138 -17.15 2.63 3.94
CA GLY A 138 -17.96 1.40 3.87
C GLY A 138 -18.95 1.36 2.70
N ARG A 139 -18.83 2.28 1.73
CA ARG A 139 -19.73 2.39 0.57
C ARG A 139 -18.95 2.34 -0.74
N MET A 140 -19.57 1.79 -1.77
CA MET A 140 -19.04 1.69 -3.12
C MET A 140 -19.61 2.80 -4.01
N TYR A 141 -18.75 3.51 -4.75
CA TYR A 141 -19.13 4.59 -5.66
C TYR A 141 -18.37 4.48 -6.99
N GLN A 142 -19.01 4.95 -8.08
CA GLN A 142 -18.38 5.03 -9.41
C GLN A 142 -17.69 3.72 -9.82
N CYS A 143 -18.38 2.63 -9.54
CA CYS A 143 -17.93 1.27 -9.74
C CYS A 143 -18.45 0.80 -11.10
N SER A 144 -17.59 0.26 -11.96
CA SER A 144 -18.06 -0.36 -13.22
C SER A 144 -18.98 -1.56 -12.89
N PRO A 145 -19.92 -1.97 -13.76
CA PRO A 145 -20.87 -3.04 -13.49
C PRO A 145 -20.26 -4.32 -12.90
N ASP A 146 -19.01 -4.66 -13.26
CA ASP A 146 -18.30 -5.83 -12.72
C ASP A 146 -17.36 -5.49 -11.54
N SER A 147 -17.82 -4.69 -10.57
CA SER A 147 -16.96 -4.28 -9.43
C SER A 147 -16.98 -5.21 -8.23
N GLU A 148 -17.67 -6.34 -8.32
CA GLU A 148 -17.57 -7.39 -7.31
C GLU A 148 -16.16 -8.01 -7.28
N PRO A 149 -15.70 -8.55 -6.13
CA PRO A 149 -14.36 -9.14 -6.02
C PRO A 149 -14.03 -10.19 -7.09
N ALA A 150 -14.98 -11.09 -7.42
CA ALA A 150 -14.79 -12.09 -8.47
C ALA A 150 -14.60 -11.46 -9.87
N SER A 151 -15.19 -10.29 -10.07
CA SER A 151 -15.15 -9.54 -11.32
C SER A 151 -13.86 -8.72 -11.49
N PHE A 152 -13.18 -8.39 -10.38
CA PHE A 152 -11.83 -7.83 -10.40
C PHE A 152 -10.81 -8.80 -11.01
N VAL A 153 -10.85 -10.08 -10.64
CA VAL A 153 -9.96 -11.11 -11.20
C VAL A 153 -10.16 -11.22 -12.71
N ARG A 154 -11.42 -11.29 -13.17
CA ARG A 154 -11.74 -11.32 -14.61
C ARG A 154 -11.21 -10.08 -15.34
N THR A 155 -11.39 -8.89 -14.76
CA THR A 155 -10.89 -7.63 -15.35
C THR A 155 -9.37 -7.66 -15.50
N ILE A 156 -8.63 -8.08 -14.47
CA ILE A 156 -7.17 -8.22 -14.53
C ILE A 156 -6.77 -9.24 -15.60
N CYS A 157 -7.46 -10.37 -15.66
CA CYS A 157 -7.21 -11.42 -16.65
C CYS A 157 -7.42 -10.96 -18.08
N GLN A 158 -8.49 -10.20 -18.35
CA GLN A 158 -8.76 -9.62 -19.66
C GLN A 158 -7.66 -8.63 -20.06
N GLU A 159 -7.28 -7.73 -19.16
CA GLU A 159 -6.26 -6.70 -19.42
C GLU A 159 -4.83 -7.30 -19.51
N TRP A 160 -4.58 -8.46 -18.89
CA TRP A 160 -3.30 -9.19 -18.98
C TRP A 160 -3.18 -10.08 -20.23
N GLY A 161 -4.28 -10.34 -20.95
CA GLY A 161 -4.30 -11.22 -22.12
C GLY A 161 -4.55 -12.71 -21.80
N GLY A 162 -5.16 -13.02 -20.65
CA GLY A 162 -5.75 -14.32 -20.34
C GLY A 162 -4.81 -15.51 -20.13
N SER A 163 -3.49 -15.32 -20.15
CA SER A 163 -2.48 -16.40 -20.22
C SER A 163 -2.10 -17.04 -18.88
N SER A 164 -2.72 -16.67 -17.76
CA SER A 164 -2.42 -17.28 -16.46
C SER A 164 -3.39 -18.41 -16.11
N GLU A 165 -2.91 -19.47 -15.46
CA GLU A 165 -3.73 -20.60 -15.00
C GLU A 165 -4.90 -20.14 -14.11
N ILE A 166 -4.72 -19.07 -13.33
CA ILE A 166 -5.75 -18.43 -12.50
C ILE A 166 -6.88 -17.85 -13.36
N CYS A 167 -6.56 -17.33 -14.54
CA CYS A 167 -7.54 -16.80 -15.48
C CYS A 167 -8.40 -17.89 -16.11
N HIS A 168 -7.91 -19.13 -16.17
CA HIS A 168 -8.66 -20.27 -16.71
C HIS A 168 -9.55 -20.98 -15.68
N LYS A 169 -9.34 -20.77 -14.38
CA LYS A 169 -10.14 -21.36 -13.29
C LYS A 169 -11.39 -20.55 -12.91
N THR A 170 -11.68 -19.45 -13.62
CA THR A 170 -12.80 -18.53 -13.31
C THR A 170 -13.96 -18.59 -14.30
N ASN A 171 -13.99 -19.62 -15.16
CA ASN A 171 -15.12 -19.92 -16.06
C ASN A 171 -16.12 -20.88 -15.39
#